data_AF-A0A0Q4KC37-F1
#
_entry.id   AF-A0A0Q4KC37-F1
#
_cell.length_a   1.000
_cell.length_b   1.000
_cell.length_c   1.000
_cell.angle_alpha   90.00
_cell.angle_beta   90.00
_cell.angle_gamma   90.00
#
_symmetry.space_group_name_H-M   'P 1'
#
loop_
_entity.id
_entity.type
_entity.pdbx_description
1 polymer ?
#
loop_
_entity_poly.entity_id
_entity_poly.type
_entity_poly.pdbx_seq_one_letter_code
_entity_poly.pdbx_strand_id
1 'polypeptide(L)'
;MSASQADLARRYGIEVPYPEDESYPPGELFPDKPAWVVREEEGRRILDVMSWGVPTQVPGKRIDKVTGKPAMLTKSVTNVRNLNSPFWRSMLDKPSQRCLVPVTTFSEYGQVRGEDGRLPLHWFDVPSRPIFSFAGIWRPSTAGITFAFLTCEPNSVVGPIHPKAMPVILDDEDEQRWLNGAPAAELAQPYPAQLMTIDR
;
A
#
# COMPACT_ATOMS: atom_id res chain seq x y z
N MET A 1 -11.04 -1.40 3.51
CA MET A 1 -10.60 -1.60 4.91
C MET A 1 -11.83 -1.54 5.79
N SER A 2 -12.24 -2.66 6.40
CA SER A 2 -13.45 -2.72 7.24
C SER A 2 -13.17 -2.86 8.75
N ALA A 3 -11.91 -3.08 9.16
CA ALA A 3 -11.55 -3.25 10.56
C ALA A 3 -11.58 -1.91 11.33
N SER A 4 -11.96 -1.96 12.60
CA SER A 4 -11.90 -0.79 13.49
C SER A 4 -10.46 -0.47 13.91
N GLN A 5 -10.23 0.76 14.39
CA GLN A 5 -8.94 1.16 14.96
C GLN A 5 -8.51 0.21 16.10
N ALA A 6 -9.45 -0.16 16.98
CA ALA A 6 -9.22 -1.09 18.08
C ALA A 6 -8.83 -2.51 17.59
N ASP A 7 -9.42 -2.99 16.50
CA ASP A 7 -9.06 -4.30 15.92
C ASP A 7 -7.69 -4.28 15.27
N LEU A 8 -7.33 -3.19 14.58
CA LEU A 8 -5.98 -3.00 14.05
C LEU A 8 -4.96 -3.00 15.20
N ALA A 9 -5.19 -2.17 16.20
CA ALA A 9 -4.38 -2.12 17.42
C ALA A 9 -4.14 -3.50 18.04
N ARG A 10 -5.21 -4.26 18.25
CA ARG A 10 -5.14 -5.62 18.81
C ARG A 10 -4.33 -6.56 17.92
N ARG A 11 -4.55 -6.54 16.60
CA ARG A 11 -3.84 -7.38 15.62
C ARG A 11 -2.33 -7.09 15.59
N TYR A 12 -1.93 -5.84 15.80
CA TYR A 12 -0.53 -5.43 15.74
C TYR A 12 0.14 -5.32 17.12
N GLY A 13 -0.54 -5.66 18.21
CA GLY A 13 0.03 -5.64 19.57
C GLY A 13 0.37 -4.23 20.06
N ILE A 14 -0.41 -3.23 19.66
CA ILE A 14 -0.19 -1.82 20.02
C ILE A 14 -0.87 -1.55 21.37
N GLU A 15 -0.11 -1.09 22.37
CA GLU A 15 -0.63 -0.79 23.71
C GLU A 15 -1.41 0.54 23.76
N VAL A 16 -2.44 0.56 24.61
CA VAL A 16 -3.41 1.64 24.87
C VAL A 16 -2.77 2.58 25.93
N PRO A 17 -2.90 3.93 25.85
CA PRO A 17 -4.17 4.64 25.76
C PRO A 17 -4.38 5.35 24.41
N TYR A 18 -5.48 5.03 23.74
CA TYR A 18 -5.91 5.79 22.56
C TYR A 18 -6.56 7.10 23.03
N PRO A 19 -6.24 8.25 22.41
CA PRO A 19 -7.21 9.35 22.35
C PRO A 19 -8.50 8.84 21.68
N GLU A 20 -9.65 9.47 21.98
CA GLU A 20 -10.99 9.07 21.49
C GLU A 20 -10.94 8.55 20.03
N ASP A 21 -11.61 7.41 19.78
CA ASP A 21 -11.66 6.75 18.46
C ASP A 21 -11.84 7.78 17.35
N GLU A 22 -10.76 8.06 16.59
CA GLU A 22 -10.92 8.76 15.34
C GLU A 22 -11.60 7.77 14.39
N SER A 23 -12.91 7.93 14.22
CA SER A 23 -13.66 7.20 13.22
C SER A 23 -13.25 7.71 11.83
N TYR A 24 -12.07 7.31 11.36
CA TYR A 24 -11.80 7.35 9.93
C TYR A 24 -12.77 6.38 9.28
N PRO A 25 -13.50 6.82 8.25
CA PRO A 25 -14.63 6.05 7.75
C PRO A 25 -14.16 4.62 7.44
N PRO A 26 -14.83 3.58 7.97
CA PRO A 26 -14.66 2.24 7.45
C PRO A 26 -15.15 2.29 6.01
N GLY A 27 -14.21 2.18 5.08
CA GLY A 27 -14.44 2.42 3.67
C GLY A 27 -13.35 1.79 2.82
N GLU A 28 -13.62 1.73 1.53
CA GLU A 28 -12.61 1.38 0.53
C GLU A 28 -11.47 2.42 0.60
N LEU A 29 -10.22 1.93 0.64
CA LEU A 29 -9.06 2.81 0.62
C LEU A 29 -8.89 3.31 -0.81
N PHE A 30 -8.71 4.62 -0.98
CA PHE A 30 -8.49 5.22 -2.28
C PHE A 30 -7.23 6.09 -2.29
N PRO A 31 -6.57 6.24 -3.46
CA PRO A 31 -5.47 7.17 -3.62
C PRO A 31 -5.84 8.59 -3.14
N ASP A 32 -4.85 9.30 -2.62
CA ASP A 32 -4.93 10.65 -2.04
C ASP A 32 -5.85 10.77 -0.81
N LYS A 33 -6.28 9.64 -0.21
CA LYS A 33 -7.02 9.62 1.05
C LYS A 33 -6.12 9.21 2.22
N PRO A 34 -6.42 9.68 3.44
CA PRO A 34 -5.80 9.17 4.66
C PRO A 34 -6.12 7.69 4.86
N ALA A 35 -5.15 6.93 5.37
CA ALA A 35 -5.33 5.54 5.77
C ALA A 35 -4.47 5.23 6.99
N TRP A 36 -4.92 4.25 7.77
CA TRP A 36 -4.13 3.66 8.83
C TRP A 36 -2.92 2.93 8.26
N VAL A 37 -1.77 3.15 8.87
CA VAL A 37 -0.54 2.37 8.65
C VAL A 37 0.05 2.02 10.01
N VAL A 38 0.81 0.93 10.05
CA VAL A 38 1.56 0.52 11.24
C VAL A 38 3.03 0.77 10.98
N ARG A 39 3.70 1.51 11.85
CA ARG A 39 5.15 1.71 11.79
C ARG A 39 5.79 1.41 13.13
N GLU A 40 7.11 1.23 13.11
CA GLU A 40 7.88 1.07 14.33
C GLU A 40 8.44 2.43 14.79
N GLU A 41 8.28 2.73 16.07
CA GLU A 41 8.86 3.87 16.77
C GLU A 41 9.40 3.39 18.11
N GLU A 42 10.67 3.66 18.38
CA GLU A 42 11.35 3.26 19.63
C GLU A 42 11.19 1.76 19.99
N GLY A 43 11.19 0.89 18.97
CA GLY A 43 11.06 -0.56 19.14
C GLY A 43 9.63 -1.03 19.42
N ARG A 44 8.63 -0.17 19.26
CA ARG A 44 7.21 -0.48 19.43
C ARG A 44 6.44 -0.19 18.16
N ARG A 45 5.43 -1.00 17.88
CA ARG A 45 4.48 -0.71 16.80
C ARG A 45 3.54 0.39 17.26
N ILE A 46 3.26 1.32 16.36
CA ILE A 46 2.24 2.35 16.54
C ILE A 46 1.33 2.38 15.32
N LEU A 47 0.14 2.91 15.52
CA LEU A 47 -0.82 3.16 14.46
C LEU A 47 -0.74 4.65 14.09
N ASP A 48 -0.57 4.94 12.81
CA ASP A 48 -0.41 6.29 12.30
C ASP A 48 -1.31 6.52 11.09
N VAL A 49 -1.63 7.77 10.79
CA VAL A 49 -2.49 8.17 9.67
C VAL A 49 -1.65 8.88 8.63
N MET A 50 -1.64 8.32 7.42
CA MET A 50 -0.86 8.87 6.32
C MET A 50 -1.70 8.94 5.03
N SER A 51 -1.37 9.86 4.14
CA SER A 51 -2.04 9.97 2.84
C SER A 51 -1.48 8.95 1.83
N TRP A 52 -2.34 8.18 1.18
CA TRP A 52 -1.92 7.18 0.21
C TRP A 52 -1.54 7.80 -1.14
N GLY A 53 -0.24 7.86 -1.44
CA GLY A 53 0.27 8.42 -2.68
C GLY A 53 1.45 9.33 -2.42
N VAL A 54 2.65 8.88 -2.80
CA VAL A 54 3.88 9.65 -2.62
C VAL A 54 4.01 10.64 -3.79
N PRO A 55 4.08 11.96 -3.55
CA PRO A 55 4.10 12.95 -4.61
C PRO A 55 5.44 12.93 -5.36
N THR A 56 5.37 13.00 -6.68
CA THR A 56 6.52 13.22 -7.57
C THR A 56 6.18 14.30 -8.60
N GLN A 57 7.21 14.96 -9.13
CA GLN A 57 7.07 15.94 -10.21
C GLN A 57 7.28 15.23 -11.55
N VAL A 58 6.34 15.37 -12.47
CA VAL A 58 6.44 14.85 -13.85
C VAL A 58 6.25 15.98 -14.86
N PRO A 59 6.93 15.95 -16.02
CA PRO A 59 6.70 16.92 -17.08
C PRO A 59 5.24 16.87 -17.59
N GLY A 60 4.58 18.02 -17.62
CA GLY A 60 3.25 18.19 -18.22
C GLY A 60 3.30 18.52 -19.71
N LYS A 61 2.12 18.63 -20.34
CA LYS A 61 2.01 18.98 -21.78
C LYS A 61 2.21 20.48 -22.06
N ARG A 62 1.97 21.34 -21.06
CA ARG A 62 2.08 22.80 -21.22
C ARG A 62 3.54 23.21 -21.14
N ILE A 63 4.03 23.99 -22.10
CA ILE A 63 5.36 24.60 -22.06
C ILE A 63 5.29 25.95 -21.35
N ASP A 64 6.17 26.16 -20.39
CA ASP A 64 6.36 27.45 -19.73
C ASP A 64 7.05 28.43 -20.69
N LYS A 65 6.42 29.57 -20.96
CA LYS A 65 6.89 30.53 -21.97
C LYS A 65 8.17 31.28 -21.57
N VAL A 66 8.52 31.31 -20.28
CA VAL A 66 9.70 32.02 -19.77
C VAL A 66 10.92 31.11 -19.81
N THR A 67 10.76 29.87 -19.36
CA THR A 67 11.86 28.91 -19.24
C THR A 67 12.02 28.02 -20.47
N GLY A 68 11.01 27.96 -21.35
CA GLY A 68 10.98 27.07 -22.51
C GLY A 68 10.85 25.58 -22.17
N LYS A 69 10.67 25.24 -20.89
CA LYS A 69 10.59 23.86 -20.39
C LYS A 69 9.13 23.46 -20.13
N PRO A 70 8.81 22.15 -20.15
CA PRO A 70 7.51 21.68 -19.70
C PRO A 70 7.20 22.14 -18.27
N ALA A 71 5.98 22.63 -18.04
CA ALA A 71 5.47 22.87 -16.71
C ALA A 71 5.39 21.53 -15.96
N MET A 72 5.89 21.50 -14.73
CA MET A 72 5.85 20.31 -13.91
C MET A 72 4.46 20.12 -13.30
N LEU A 73 4.01 18.87 -13.24
CA LEU A 73 2.76 18.46 -12.60
C LEU A 73 3.09 17.55 -11.41
N THR A 74 2.39 17.75 -10.31
CA THR A 74 2.43 16.81 -9.18
C THR A 74 1.60 15.57 -9.53
N LYS A 75 2.23 14.40 -9.43
CA LYS A 75 1.56 13.10 -9.54
C LYS A 75 1.79 12.32 -8.26
N SER A 76 0.72 11.78 -7.68
CA SER A 76 0.81 10.84 -6.55
C SER A 76 1.11 9.44 -7.07
N VAL A 77 2.13 8.78 -6.51
CA VAL A 77 2.48 7.40 -6.85
C VAL A 77 2.14 6.49 -5.69
N THR A 78 1.24 5.54 -5.93
CA THR A 78 0.64 4.68 -4.90
C THR A 78 1.36 3.35 -4.72
N ASN A 79 2.01 2.86 -5.78
CA ASN A 79 2.56 1.51 -5.87
C ASN A 79 4.04 1.53 -6.26
N VAL A 80 4.86 0.79 -5.50
CA VAL A 80 6.29 0.61 -5.71
C VAL A 80 6.51 -0.68 -6.51
N ARG A 81 6.81 -0.52 -7.80
CA ARG A 81 7.06 -1.65 -8.71
C ARG A 81 8.52 -1.89 -9.01
N ASN A 82 9.26 -0.82 -9.27
CA ASN A 82 10.69 -0.89 -9.55
C ASN A 82 11.48 -0.56 -8.28
N LEU A 83 11.93 -1.60 -7.57
CA LEU A 83 12.71 -1.46 -6.33
C LEU A 83 14.06 -0.75 -6.56
N ASN A 84 14.58 -0.76 -7.80
CA ASN A 84 15.83 -0.08 -8.15
C ASN A 84 15.65 1.42 -8.47
N SER A 85 14.42 1.93 -8.45
CA SER A 85 14.13 3.33 -8.71
C SER A 85 14.81 4.23 -7.67
N PRO A 86 15.61 5.23 -8.08
CA PRO A 86 16.19 6.21 -7.16
C PRO A 86 15.13 6.95 -6.34
N PHE A 87 13.91 7.08 -6.86
CA PHE A 87 12.78 7.69 -6.16
C PHE A 87 12.38 6.91 -4.89
N TRP A 88 12.53 5.59 -4.90
CA TRP A 88 12.12 4.69 -3.82
C TRP A 88 13.28 4.24 -2.93
N ARG A 89 14.48 4.12 -3.50
CA ARG A 89 15.67 3.55 -2.84
C ARG A 89 15.90 4.14 -1.44
N SER A 90 15.77 5.46 -1.28
CA SER A 90 16.00 6.12 0.01
C SER A 90 15.02 5.72 1.12
N MET A 91 13.79 5.33 0.79
CA MET A 91 12.81 4.80 1.75
C MET A 91 12.97 3.29 1.94
N LEU A 92 13.25 2.55 0.87
CA LEU A 92 13.47 1.10 0.93
C LEU A 92 14.68 0.74 1.81
N ASP A 93 15.76 1.51 1.72
CA ASP A 93 17.01 1.26 2.45
C ASP A 93 16.95 1.75 3.92
N LYS A 94 15.91 2.48 4.30
CA LYS A 94 15.74 3.02 5.66
C LYS A 94 14.62 2.26 6.39
N PRO A 95 14.95 1.38 7.35
CA PRO A 95 13.94 0.67 8.14
C PRO A 95 12.89 1.60 8.76
N SER A 96 13.32 2.78 9.24
CA SER A 96 12.43 3.81 9.81
C SER A 96 11.45 4.44 8.82
N GLN A 97 11.57 4.18 7.52
CA GLN A 97 10.65 4.61 6.45
C GLN A 97 9.83 3.46 5.88
N ARG A 98 9.81 2.31 6.56
CA ARG A 98 8.95 1.18 6.25
C ARG A 98 7.73 1.19 7.17
N CYS A 99 6.62 0.68 6.66
CA CYS A 99 5.38 0.51 7.40
C CYS A 99 4.66 -0.76 6.91
N LEU A 100 3.68 -1.22 7.68
CA LEU A 100 2.68 -2.18 7.25
C LEU A 100 1.43 -1.40 6.86
N VAL A 101 0.86 -1.72 5.70
CA VAL A 101 -0.43 -1.16 5.29
C VAL A 101 -1.47 -2.23 5.58
N PRO A 102 -2.22 -2.12 6.68
CA PRO A 102 -3.26 -3.09 6.99
C PRO A 102 -4.36 -3.03 5.92
N VAL A 103 -4.90 -4.19 5.56
CA VAL A 103 -6.07 -4.37 4.70
C VAL A 103 -6.88 -5.58 5.16
N THR A 104 -8.16 -5.60 4.80
CA THR A 104 -9.08 -6.72 5.05
C THR A 104 -9.39 -7.48 3.77
N THR A 105 -9.45 -6.75 2.65
CA THR A 105 -9.59 -7.24 1.28
C THR A 105 -8.94 -6.21 0.35
N PHE A 106 -8.63 -6.60 -0.89
CA PHE A 106 -8.24 -5.67 -1.95
C PHE A 106 -8.93 -6.02 -3.26
N SER A 107 -8.98 -5.08 -4.19
CA SER A 107 -9.68 -5.29 -5.46
C SER A 107 -8.81 -5.00 -6.68
N GLU A 108 -9.04 -5.72 -7.77
CA GLU A 108 -8.47 -5.42 -9.08
C GLU A 108 -9.57 -5.42 -10.15
N TYR A 109 -9.42 -4.56 -11.16
CA TYR A 109 -10.30 -4.58 -12.32
C TYR A 109 -9.89 -5.70 -13.28
N GLY A 110 -10.88 -6.46 -13.76
CA GLY A 110 -10.69 -7.39 -14.86
C GLY A 110 -10.27 -6.70 -16.16
N GLN A 111 -9.87 -7.49 -17.16
CA GLN A 111 -9.40 -6.96 -18.45
C GLN A 111 -10.51 -6.84 -19.51
N VAL A 112 -11.62 -7.55 -19.33
CA VAL A 112 -12.72 -7.61 -20.29
C VAL A 112 -13.92 -6.84 -19.74
N ARG A 113 -14.51 -5.97 -20.55
CA ARG A 113 -15.71 -5.22 -20.17
C ARG A 113 -16.92 -6.15 -20.14
N GLY A 114 -17.76 -6.01 -19.13
CA GLY A 114 -19.05 -6.68 -19.04
C GLY A 114 -20.08 -6.09 -20.02
N GLU A 115 -21.30 -6.63 -20.00
CA GLU A 115 -22.42 -6.19 -20.85
C GLU A 115 -22.78 -4.71 -20.63
N ASP A 116 -22.56 -4.20 -19.42
CA ASP A 116 -22.74 -2.79 -19.05
C ASP A 116 -21.61 -1.87 -19.56
N GLY A 117 -20.62 -2.45 -20.27
CA GLY A 117 -19.46 -1.76 -20.79
C GLY A 117 -18.44 -1.37 -19.72
N ARG A 118 -18.55 -1.83 -18.47
CA ARG A 118 -17.58 -1.54 -17.39
C ARG A 118 -16.65 -2.72 -17.18
N LEU A 119 -15.44 -2.46 -16.67
CA LEU A 119 -14.57 -3.55 -16.23
C LEU A 119 -15.12 -4.07 -14.89
N PRO A 120 -15.32 -5.40 -14.74
CA PRO A 120 -15.75 -5.98 -13.48
C PRO A 120 -14.68 -5.74 -12.42
N LEU A 121 -15.13 -5.48 -11.19
CA LEU A 121 -14.26 -5.33 -10.04
C LEU A 121 -14.27 -6.64 -9.26
N HIS A 122 -13.11 -7.24 -9.05
CA HIS A 122 -12.96 -8.49 -8.30
C HIS A 122 -12.28 -8.21 -6.97
N TRP A 123 -12.79 -8.82 -5.91
CA TRP A 123 -12.26 -8.71 -4.56
C TRP A 123 -11.47 -9.95 -4.18
N PHE A 124 -10.35 -9.74 -3.49
CA PHE A 124 -9.43 -10.76 -3.05
C PHE A 124 -9.22 -10.65 -1.54
N ASP A 125 -9.06 -11.80 -0.90
CA ASP A 125 -8.85 -11.90 0.54
C ASP A 125 -7.86 -13.00 0.92
N VAL A 126 -7.55 -13.08 2.21
CA VAL A 126 -6.79 -14.16 2.84
C VAL A 126 -7.66 -14.70 3.98
N PRO A 127 -8.46 -15.77 3.77
CA PRO A 127 -9.50 -16.15 4.74
C PRO A 127 -8.99 -16.47 6.15
N SER A 128 -7.77 -16.99 6.26
CA SER A 128 -7.13 -17.28 7.55
C SER A 128 -6.64 -16.02 8.29
N ARG A 129 -6.60 -14.86 7.62
CA ARG A 129 -6.06 -13.60 8.15
C ARG A 129 -7.03 -12.45 7.82
N PRO A 130 -8.06 -12.23 8.66
CA PRO A 130 -9.06 -11.18 8.44
C PRO A 130 -8.48 -9.76 8.33
N ILE A 131 -7.30 -9.54 8.91
CA ILE A 131 -6.47 -8.35 8.72
C ILE A 131 -5.08 -8.85 8.32
N PHE A 132 -4.62 -8.44 7.14
CA PHE A 132 -3.28 -8.75 6.63
C PHE A 132 -2.57 -7.48 6.18
N SER A 133 -1.26 -7.59 5.96
CA SER A 133 -0.38 -6.46 5.72
C SER A 133 0.13 -6.44 4.28
N PHE A 134 0.03 -5.29 3.62
CA PHE A 134 0.93 -5.01 2.49
C PHE A 134 2.25 -4.41 2.98
N ALA A 135 3.33 -4.69 2.26
CA ALA A 135 4.64 -4.09 2.49
C ALA A 135 4.62 -2.61 2.08
N GLY A 136 4.58 -1.70 3.06
CA GLY A 136 4.51 -0.26 2.88
C GLY A 136 5.84 0.46 3.05
N ILE A 137 5.98 1.60 2.37
CA ILE A 137 7.00 2.62 2.62
C ILE A 137 6.37 3.98 2.79
N TRP A 138 7.01 4.87 3.53
CA TRP A 138 6.50 6.19 3.82
C TRP A 138 7.58 7.26 3.89
N ARG A 139 7.19 8.51 3.70
CA ARG A 139 8.04 9.68 3.94
C ARG A 139 7.26 10.95 4.24
N PRO A 140 7.88 11.92 4.92
CA PRO A 140 7.40 13.30 4.91
C PRO A 140 7.41 13.88 3.49
N SER A 141 6.44 14.73 3.20
CA SER A 141 6.33 15.48 1.94
C SER A 141 5.76 16.88 2.20
N THR A 142 5.73 17.72 1.17
CA THR A 142 5.10 19.05 1.23
C THR A 142 3.58 18.98 1.46
N ALA A 143 2.95 17.83 1.21
CA ALA A 143 1.52 17.59 1.42
C ALA A 143 1.23 16.84 2.73
N GLY A 144 2.20 16.76 3.65
CA GLY A 144 2.12 15.95 4.86
C GLY A 144 2.84 14.61 4.71
N ILE A 145 2.55 13.67 5.61
CA ILE A 145 3.15 12.34 5.61
C ILE A 145 2.42 11.47 4.58
N THR A 146 3.17 10.85 3.68
CA THR A 146 2.62 10.05 2.57
C THR A 146 3.21 8.66 2.55
N PHE A 147 2.42 7.69 2.10
CA PHE A 147 2.86 6.31 1.96
C PHE A 147 2.51 5.72 0.59
N ALA A 148 3.20 4.63 0.24
CA ALA A 148 2.93 3.77 -0.89
C ALA A 148 3.20 2.31 -0.46
N PHE A 149 2.71 1.33 -1.20
CA PHE A 149 3.03 -0.07 -0.93
C PHE A 149 3.69 -0.75 -2.13
N LEU A 150 4.41 -1.84 -1.87
CA LEU A 150 5.10 -2.61 -2.89
C LEU A 150 4.13 -3.48 -3.67
N THR A 151 4.48 -3.69 -4.93
CA THR A 151 3.81 -4.64 -5.83
C THR A 151 4.84 -5.60 -6.42
N CYS A 152 4.42 -6.82 -6.68
CA CYS A 152 5.22 -7.88 -7.30
C CYS A 152 4.45 -8.52 -8.48
N GLU A 153 5.04 -9.53 -9.12
CA GLU A 153 4.35 -10.32 -10.14
C GLU A 153 3.13 -11.04 -9.53
N PRO A 154 2.01 -11.17 -10.26
CA PRO A 154 0.81 -11.79 -9.73
C PRO A 154 0.93 -13.32 -9.68
N ASN A 155 0.30 -13.92 -8.68
CA ASN A 155 0.16 -15.38 -8.57
C ASN A 155 -0.98 -15.92 -9.47
N SER A 156 -1.26 -17.23 -9.37
CA SER A 156 -2.31 -17.88 -10.17
C SER A 156 -3.75 -17.48 -9.82
N VAL A 157 -3.98 -16.78 -8.70
CA VAL A 157 -5.31 -16.26 -8.32
C VAL A 157 -5.50 -14.85 -8.89
N VAL A 158 -4.52 -13.96 -8.73
CA VAL A 158 -4.63 -12.56 -9.18
C VAL A 158 -4.33 -12.42 -10.68
N GLY A 159 -3.36 -13.18 -11.20
CA GLY A 159 -2.86 -13.05 -12.57
C GLY A 159 -3.91 -13.16 -13.66
N PRO A 160 -4.90 -14.09 -13.57
CA PRO A 160 -5.99 -14.17 -14.53
C PRO A 160 -6.87 -12.90 -14.61
N ILE A 161 -6.94 -12.11 -13.53
CA ILE A 161 -7.74 -10.88 -13.46
C ILE A 161 -6.90 -9.65 -13.81
N HIS A 162 -5.70 -9.57 -13.23
CA HIS A 162 -4.78 -8.45 -13.39
C HIS A 162 -3.35 -8.95 -13.60
N PRO A 163 -2.92 -9.19 -14.85
CA PRO A 163 -1.67 -9.87 -15.15
C PRO A 163 -0.41 -9.03 -14.90
N LYS A 164 -0.58 -7.75 -14.57
CA LYS A 164 0.55 -6.82 -14.45
C LYS A 164 1.20 -6.88 -13.07
N ALA A 165 0.44 -7.08 -12.00
CA ALA A 165 0.97 -7.17 -10.63
C ALA A 165 -0.11 -7.56 -9.63
N MET A 166 0.36 -7.96 -8.46
CA MET A 166 -0.39 -7.93 -7.21
C MET A 166 0.36 -7.12 -6.12
N PRO A 167 -0.32 -6.66 -5.06
CA PRO A 167 0.34 -6.15 -3.88
C PRO A 167 1.26 -7.19 -3.23
N VAL A 168 2.36 -6.73 -2.61
CA VAL A 168 3.21 -7.60 -1.77
C VAL A 168 2.52 -7.78 -0.43
N ILE A 169 1.94 -8.96 -0.21
CA ILE A 169 1.33 -9.36 1.07
C ILE A 169 2.41 -10.01 1.93
N LEU A 170 2.54 -9.56 3.18
CA LEU A 170 3.51 -10.09 4.15
C LEU A 170 2.85 -11.13 5.06
N ASP A 171 3.49 -12.27 5.26
CA ASP A 171 3.19 -13.19 6.35
C ASP A 171 3.62 -12.62 7.71
N ASP A 172 3.11 -13.19 8.80
CA ASP A 172 3.34 -12.65 10.16
C ASP A 172 4.83 -12.56 10.51
N GLU A 173 5.65 -13.52 10.06
CA GLU A 173 7.11 -13.48 10.21
C GLU A 173 7.79 -12.40 9.35
N ASP A 174 7.21 -12.13 8.17
CA ASP A 174 7.74 -11.16 7.23
C ASP A 174 7.36 -9.72 7.58
N GLU A 175 6.29 -9.52 8.37
CA GLU A 175 5.95 -8.20 8.93
C GLU A 175 7.12 -7.61 9.71
N GLN A 176 7.71 -8.38 10.64
CA GLN A 176 8.83 -7.89 11.43
C GLN A 176 10.12 -7.79 10.62
N ARG A 177 10.38 -8.76 9.73
CA ARG A 177 11.54 -8.69 8.81
C ARG A 177 11.48 -7.45 7.93
N TRP A 178 10.30 -7.11 7.42
CA TRP A 178 10.07 -5.91 6.64
C TRP A 178 10.39 -4.65 7.44
N LEU A 179 9.79 -4.49 8.62
CA LEU A 179 10.03 -3.33 9.50
C LEU A 179 11.50 -3.21 9.92
N ASN A 180 12.19 -4.33 10.12
CA ASN A 180 13.62 -4.38 10.50
C ASN A 180 14.60 -4.14 9.34
N GLY A 181 14.11 -3.94 8.12
CA GLY A 181 14.98 -3.59 7.00
C GLY A 181 15.46 -4.75 6.13
N ALA A 182 14.84 -5.93 6.18
CA ALA A 182 15.19 -7.04 5.29
C ALA A 182 15.21 -6.58 3.81
N PRO A 183 16.11 -7.10 2.96
CA PRO A 183 16.19 -6.67 1.57
C PRO A 183 14.83 -6.78 0.86
N ALA A 184 14.36 -5.68 0.27
CA ALA A 184 13.00 -5.62 -0.28
C ALA A 184 12.74 -6.67 -1.36
N ALA A 185 13.76 -7.05 -2.13
CA ALA A 185 13.67 -8.07 -3.16
C ALA A 185 13.38 -9.48 -2.60
N GLU A 186 13.77 -9.78 -1.36
CA GLU A 186 13.47 -11.06 -0.70
C GLU A 186 11.99 -11.19 -0.36
N LEU A 187 11.36 -10.07 0.02
CA LEU A 187 9.96 -10.04 0.48
C LEU A 187 8.97 -9.66 -0.63
N ALA A 188 9.43 -9.01 -1.70
CA ALA A 188 8.60 -8.61 -2.83
C ALA A 188 8.28 -9.79 -3.78
N GLN A 189 7.65 -10.83 -3.22
CA GLN A 189 7.29 -12.06 -3.92
C GLN A 189 5.76 -12.26 -3.90
N PRO A 190 5.20 -12.98 -4.90
CA PRO A 190 3.78 -13.32 -4.91
C PRO A 190 3.40 -14.13 -3.68
N TYR A 191 2.32 -13.73 -3.03
CA TYR A 191 1.78 -14.47 -1.89
C TYR A 191 1.26 -15.86 -2.32
N PRO A 192 1.33 -16.90 -1.47
CA PRO A 192 0.89 -18.24 -1.83
C PRO A 192 -0.58 -18.28 -2.27
N ALA A 193 -0.81 -18.66 -3.52
CA ALA A 193 -2.13 -18.64 -4.15
C ALA A 193 -3.18 -19.47 -3.41
N GLN A 194 -2.78 -20.62 -2.86
CA GLN A 194 -3.66 -21.53 -2.10
C GLN A 194 -4.18 -20.95 -0.78
N LEU A 195 -3.61 -19.83 -0.32
CA LEU A 195 -4.04 -19.12 0.89
C LEU A 195 -4.95 -17.93 0.58
N MET A 196 -5.20 -17.65 -0.69
CA MET A 196 -6.02 -16.53 -1.15
C MET A 196 -7.32 -17.00 -1.76
N THR A 197 -8.35 -16.17 -1.67
CA THR A 197 -9.56 -16.38 -2.46
C THR A 197 -9.93 -15.12 -3.25
N ILE A 198 -10.87 -15.31 -4.16
CA ILE A 198 -11.41 -14.25 -5.02
C ILE A 198 -12.94 -14.40 -5.02
N ASP A 199 -13.62 -13.29 -4.75
CA ASP A 199 -15.08 -13.22 -4.90
C ASP A 199 -15.40 -13.32 -6.40
N ARG A 200 -16.26 -14.29 -6.75
CA ARG A 200 -16.73 -14.49 -8.12
C ARG A 200 -17.85 -13.52 -8.47
#